data_AF-A0A3M6WJ48-F1
#
_entry.id   AF-A0A3M6WJ48-F1
#
_cell.length_a   1.000
_cell.length_b   1.000
_cell.length_c   1.000
_cell.angle_alpha   90.00
_cell.angle_beta   90.00
_cell.angle_gamma   90.00
#
_symmetry.space_group_name_H-M   'P 1'
#
loop_
_entity.id
_entity.type
_entity.pdbx_description
1 polymer ?
#
loop_
_entity_poly.entity_id
_entity_poly.type
_entity_poly.pdbx_seq_one_letter_code
_entity_poly.pdbx_strand_id
1 'polypeptide(L)' 'MALVSWGGKPPKAARNFIKPGLQNVEPQEKKKTPKGRAKKRVVYTRRFVNVTMTGGKRKMNPNPTS' A
#
# COMPACT_ATOMS: atom_id res chain seq x y z
N MET A 1 2.68 -39.62 -42.18
CA MET A 1 2.89 -39.69 -40.72
C MET A 1 2.78 -38.28 -40.17
N ALA A 2 1.57 -37.84 -39.86
CA ALA A 2 1.32 -36.56 -39.20
C ALA A 2 0.75 -36.84 -37.81
N LEU A 3 1.36 -36.24 -36.78
CA LEU A 3 0.71 -36.02 -35.50
C LEU A 3 1.34 -34.80 -34.84
N VAL A 4 0.56 -33.73 -34.88
CA VAL A 4 0.70 -32.51 -34.09
C VAL A 4 0.38 -32.87 -32.64
N SER A 5 1.22 -32.47 -31.68
CA SER A 5 0.80 -32.34 -30.29
C SER A 5 1.17 -30.96 -29.77
N TRP A 6 0.12 -30.25 -29.36
CA TRP A 6 0.09 -28.84 -28.98
C TRP A 6 0.30 -28.69 -27.47
N GLY A 7 0.92 -27.59 -27.06
CA GLY A 7 0.42 -26.79 -25.94
C GLY A 7 0.48 -27.37 -24.53
N GLY A 8 1.67 -27.46 -23.95
CA GLY A 8 1.81 -27.35 -22.49
C GLY A 8 1.73 -25.87 -22.09
N LYS A 9 0.66 -25.46 -21.39
CA LYS A 9 0.58 -24.11 -20.80
C LYS A 9 1.81 -23.91 -19.89
N PRO A 10 2.62 -22.85 -20.08
CA PRO A 10 3.74 -22.60 -19.18
C PRO A 10 3.19 -22.43 -17.75
N PRO A 11 3.87 -23.02 -16.74
CA PRO A 11 3.43 -22.87 -15.36
C PRO A 11 3.32 -21.38 -15.04
N LYS A 12 2.20 -20.97 -14.42
CA LYS A 12 2.04 -19.62 -13.87
C LYS A 12 3.02 -19.46 -12.71
N ALA A 13 4.28 -19.22 -13.03
CA ALA A 13 5.27 -18.78 -12.06
C ALA A 13 4.75 -17.46 -11.48
N ALA A 14 4.58 -17.43 -10.15
CA ALA A 14 4.29 -16.24 -9.38
C ALA A 14 5.44 -15.24 -9.55
N ARG A 15 5.41 -14.48 -10.64
CA ARG A 15 6.44 -13.50 -10.96
C ARG A 15 5.99 -12.17 -10.36
N ASN A 16 6.55 -11.82 -9.20
CA ASN A 16 6.55 -10.44 -8.75
C ASN A 16 7.31 -9.64 -9.83
N PHE A 17 6.57 -9.05 -10.75
CA PHE A 17 7.12 -8.31 -11.87
C PHE A 17 7.61 -6.95 -11.35
N ILE A 18 8.91 -6.88 -11.07
CA ILE A 18 9.58 -5.63 -10.74
C ILE A 18 9.63 -4.80 -12.03
N LYS A 19 9.10 -3.57 -11.99
CA LYS A 19 9.20 -2.63 -13.11
C LYS A 19 10.69 -2.40 -13.43
N PRO A 20 11.16 -2.68 -14.66
CA PRO A 20 12.56 -2.43 -15.01
C PRO A 20 12.86 -0.94 -14.84
N GLY A 21 13.84 -0.61 -14.00
CA GLY A 21 14.24 0.77 -13.68
C GLY A 21 13.87 1.26 -12.27
N LEU A 22 13.09 0.50 -11.49
CA LEU A 22 12.89 0.80 -10.05
C LEU A 22 13.84 -0.01 -9.17
N GLN A 23 14.41 0.66 -8.16
CA GLN A 23 15.13 0.03 -7.07
C GLN A 23 14.16 -0.83 -6.26
N ASN A 24 14.50 -2.10 -5.98
CA ASN A 24 13.66 -2.97 -5.16
C ASN A 24 13.80 -2.56 -3.69
N VAL A 25 12.84 -1.79 -3.17
CA VAL A 25 12.77 -1.45 -1.74
C VAL A 25 11.85 -2.46 -1.07
N GLU A 26 12.44 -3.34 -0.27
CA GLU A 26 11.67 -4.28 0.54
C GLU A 26 10.78 -3.51 1.54
N PRO A 27 9.54 -3.97 1.78
CA PRO A 27 8.63 -3.29 2.69
C PRO A 27 9.20 -3.31 4.11
N GLN A 28 9.39 -2.13 4.69
CA GLN A 28 9.82 -2.01 6.08
C GLN A 28 8.82 -2.67 7.03
N GLU A 29 9.31 -3.43 8.00
CA GLU A 29 8.48 -3.96 9.09
C GLU A 29 7.91 -2.81 9.93
N LYS A 30 6.61 -2.58 9.81
CA LYS A 30 5.87 -1.54 10.53
C LYS A 30 4.99 -2.15 11.61
N LYS A 31 4.85 -1.44 12.72
CA LYS A 31 3.93 -1.83 13.80
C LYS A 31 2.52 -2.06 13.23
N LYS A 32 1.89 -3.16 13.65
CA LYS A 32 0.55 -3.54 13.20
C LYS A 32 -0.44 -2.44 13.54
N THR A 33 -1.20 -1.99 12.55
CA THR A 33 -2.32 -1.07 12.81
C THR A 33 -3.45 -1.84 13.50
N PRO A 34 -4.04 -1.28 14.59
CA PRO A 34 -5.16 -1.92 15.26
C PRO A 34 -6.33 -2.06 14.29
N LYS A 35 -7.17 -3.08 14.49
CA LYS A 35 -8.33 -3.38 13.62
C LYS A 35 -9.65 -2.99 14.30
N GLY A 36 -10.72 -2.87 13.52
CA GLY A 36 -12.08 -2.63 14.01
C GLY A 36 -12.26 -1.32 14.79
N ARG A 37 -12.87 -1.43 15.98
CA ARG A 37 -13.26 -0.31 16.85
C ARG A 37 -12.06 0.50 17.34
N ALA A 38 -10.95 -0.16 17.63
CA ALA A 38 -9.72 0.52 18.05
C ALA A 38 -9.18 1.45 16.94
N LYS A 39 -9.23 1.01 15.68
CA LYS A 39 -8.86 1.87 14.52
C LYS A 39 -9.77 3.09 14.44
N LYS A 40 -11.08 2.92 14.58
CA LYS A 40 -12.06 4.02 14.53
C LYS A 40 -11.80 5.05 15.64
N ARG A 41 -11.45 4.61 16.86
CA ARG A 41 -11.09 5.52 17.96
C ARG A 41 -9.88 6.37 17.61
N VAL A 42 -8.81 5.74 17.13
CA VAL A 42 -7.57 6.43 16.75
C VAL A 42 -7.80 7.43 15.61
N VAL A 43 -8.64 7.10 14.62
CA VAL A 43 -8.99 8.01 13.53
C VAL A 43 -9.81 9.20 14.03
N TYR A 44 -10.78 8.99 14.93
CA TYR A 44 -11.60 10.05 15.49
C TYR A 44 -10.75 11.07 16.27
N THR A 45 -9.90 10.59 17.17
CA THR A 45 -9.01 11.46 17.97
C THR A 45 -8.10 12.29 17.07
N ARG A 46 -7.53 11.71 16.00
CA ARG A 46 -6.68 12.43 15.03
C ARG A 46 -7.42 13.43 14.15
N ARG A 47 -8.71 13.19 13.86
CA ARG A 47 -9.50 14.05 12.95
C ARG A 47 -10.23 15.17 13.68
N PHE A 48 -10.64 14.96 14.92
CA PHE A 48 -11.59 15.87 15.57
C PHE A 48 -11.13 16.40 16.93
N VAL A 49 -10.37 15.62 17.71
CA VAL A 49 -10.02 16.01 19.08
C VAL A 49 -8.68 16.76 19.12
N ASN A 50 -7.62 16.17 18.57
CA ASN A 50 -6.25 16.68 18.72
C ASN A 50 -5.80 17.45 17.48
N VAL A 51 -6.64 18.34 16.93
CA VAL A 51 -6.26 19.13 15.76
C VAL A 51 -6.22 20.61 16.09
N THR A 52 -5.07 21.20 15.81
CA THR A 52 -4.91 22.65 15.70
C THR A 52 -5.41 23.09 14.32
N MET A 53 -6.47 23.89 14.30
CA MET A 53 -7.00 24.51 13.07
C MET A 53 -6.05 25.62 12.64
N THR A 54 -4.94 25.28 11.99
CA THR A 54 -4.18 26.27 11.23
C THR A 54 -5.06 26.70 10.06
N GLY A 55 -5.43 27.98 10.02
CA GLY A 55 -6.50 28.50 9.16
C GLY A 55 -6.47 27.98 7.72
N GLY A 56 -7.65 27.67 7.17
CA GLY A 56 -7.83 27.12 5.82
C GLY A 56 -8.33 25.66 5.79
N LYS A 57 -8.31 25.05 4.59
CA LYS A 57 -8.79 23.67 4.37
C LYS A 57 -7.77 22.65 4.87
N ARG A 58 -8.21 21.76 5.77
CA ARG A 58 -7.36 20.73 6.41
C ARG A 58 -6.77 19.75 5.39
N LYS A 59 -5.45 19.57 5.42
CA LYS A 59 -4.75 18.48 4.72
C LYS A 59 -4.47 17.34 5.70
N MET A 60 -4.86 16.12 5.35
CA MET A 60 -4.73 14.94 6.23
C MET A 60 -3.33 14.34 6.22
N ASN A 61 -2.58 14.54 5.14
CA ASN A 61 -1.20 14.08 4.97
C ASN A 61 -0.40 15.19 4.28
N PRO A 62 -0.06 16.28 5.00
CA PRO A 62 0.84 17.28 4.47
C PRO A 62 2.26 16.70 4.38
N ASN A 63 2.91 16.87 3.23
CA ASN A 63 4.35 16.64 3.14
C ASN A 63 5.05 17.72 3.99
N PRO A 64 6.22 17.42 4.60
CA PRO A 64 7.01 18.46 5.25
C PRO A 64 7.34 19.54 4.22
N THR A 65 6.92 20.78 4.49
CA THR A 65 7.25 21.94 3.66
C THR A 65 8.62 22.44 4.10
N SER A 66 9.67 21.88 3.50
CA SER A 66 10.99 22.50 3.40
C SER A 66 11.29 22.78 1.94
#